data_AF-A0A6S7GP52-F1
#
_entry.id   AF-A0A6S7GP52-F1
#
_cell.length_a   1.000
_cell.length_b   1.000
_cell.length_c   1.000
_cell.angle_alpha   90.00
_cell.angle_beta   90.00
_cell.angle_gamma   90.00
#
_symmetry.space_group_name_H-M   'P 1'
#
loop_
_entity.id
_entity.type
_entity.pdbx_description
1 polymer ?
#
loop_
_entity_poly.entity_id
_entity_poly.type
_entity_poly.pdbx_seq_one_letter_code
_entity_poly.pdbx_strand_id
1 'polypeptide(L)'
;MIRADLRETPGYKGLDIGMHDVGDCVPESLQMFLNLLFGGERLLDDETIEEKENEVRSKALSVAQDIVYGVSNAESVLNTLDEKSGTVIPPNLVQGNFVHFSADNIHILDETLDGKNTFHATQIAAWQRGAENSSLLDGVNPSKKRSLNIPESMDKIETIVARKINPVFIKAVMTTWYDQAKDKKECKQAAKATDLAFNMLRSEGVIRSGWTEFNQSLSRGEVGDKFVHEVTKVGYMPIIQAPAHEMAMDTLYTVVKKCMHVATVLGQQYTIITVDQALYCKLVELKWAIPEYREKLVVQIGGLHISMCFLKTIGDHMKGSGLVDSWIE
;
A
#
# COMPACT_ATOMS: atom_id res chain seq x y z
N MET A 1 16.31 -6.25 -3.93
CA MET A 1 17.16 -6.04 -2.75
C MET A 1 16.57 -6.92 -1.64
N ILE A 2 17.20 -8.05 -1.34
CA ILE A 2 16.81 -8.92 -0.23
C ILE A 2 17.00 -8.09 1.05
N ARG A 3 15.99 -8.03 1.92
CA ARG A 3 16.07 -7.26 3.17
C ARG A 3 17.29 -7.71 3.98
N ALA A 4 18.05 -6.76 4.53
CA ALA A 4 19.13 -7.07 5.48
C ALA A 4 18.56 -7.77 6.73
N ASP A 5 19.42 -8.48 7.47
CA ASP A 5 19.03 -9.22 8.68
C ASP A 5 18.37 -8.28 9.69
N LEU A 6 17.07 -8.46 9.91
CA LEU A 6 16.26 -7.62 10.78
C LEU A 6 16.71 -7.75 12.25
N ARG A 7 17.37 -8.86 12.64
CA ARG A 7 17.91 -9.06 13.99
C ARG A 7 19.12 -8.18 14.28
N GLU A 8 19.89 -7.82 13.26
CA GLU A 8 21.01 -6.89 13.42
C GLU A 8 20.54 -5.43 13.56
N THR A 9 19.24 -5.17 13.37
CA THR A 9 18.70 -3.81 13.48
C THR A 9 18.56 -3.39 14.95
N PRO A 10 19.25 -2.33 15.40
CA PRO A 10 19.18 -1.87 16.79
C PRO A 10 17.73 -1.53 17.18
N GLY A 11 17.21 -2.19 18.23
CA GLY A 11 15.86 -1.96 18.74
C GLY A 11 14.75 -2.83 18.15
N TYR A 12 15.09 -3.83 17.31
CA TYR A 12 14.12 -4.79 16.79
C TYR A 12 13.48 -5.63 17.92
N LYS A 13 12.19 -5.42 18.16
CA LYS A 13 11.36 -6.22 19.08
C LYS A 13 10.68 -7.37 18.33
N GLY A 14 11.46 -8.25 17.71
CA GLY A 14 10.90 -9.48 17.13
C GLY A 14 10.30 -10.37 18.21
N LEU A 15 9.43 -11.31 17.83
CA LEU A 15 9.10 -12.43 18.70
C LEU A 15 10.40 -13.20 18.98
N ASP A 16 10.79 -13.35 20.25
CA ASP A 16 11.94 -14.16 20.64
C ASP A 16 11.55 -15.64 20.57
N ILE A 17 11.46 -16.15 19.34
CA ILE A 17 11.02 -17.51 19.03
C ILE A 17 12.24 -18.43 19.18
N GLY A 18 12.18 -19.37 20.14
CA GLY A 18 13.24 -20.35 20.35
C GLY A 18 13.32 -21.34 19.19
N MET A 19 14.47 -22.02 19.04
CA MET A 19 14.66 -23.01 17.95
C MET A 19 13.62 -24.14 17.95
N HIS A 20 13.04 -24.44 19.11
CA HIS A 20 11.99 -25.44 19.25
C HIS A 20 10.67 -25.00 18.59
N ASP A 21 10.30 -23.72 18.72
CA ASP A 21 9.03 -23.19 18.21
C ASP A 21 9.04 -23.06 16.67
N VAL A 22 10.22 -22.85 16.07
CA VAL A 22 10.39 -22.84 14.60
C VAL A 22 10.14 -24.22 14.00
N GLY A 23 10.64 -25.29 14.64
CA GLY A 23 10.41 -26.66 14.19
C GLY A 23 8.95 -27.11 14.27
N ASP A 24 8.15 -26.49 15.14
CA ASP A 24 6.72 -26.77 15.29
C ASP A 24 5.87 -26.06 14.22
N CYS A 25 6.29 -24.87 13.78
CA CYS A 25 5.52 -24.00 12.86
C CYS A 25 5.94 -24.06 11.39
N VAL A 26 7.23 -24.29 11.10
CA VAL A 26 7.74 -24.36 9.72
C VAL A 26 7.83 -25.83 9.29
N PRO A 27 7.15 -26.24 8.20
CA PRO A 27 7.25 -27.61 7.71
C PRO A 27 8.70 -28.00 7.43
N GLU A 28 9.07 -29.23 7.81
CA GLU A 28 10.42 -29.77 7.64
C GLU A 28 10.93 -29.67 6.19
N SER A 29 10.03 -29.83 5.21
CA SER A 29 10.33 -29.66 3.77
C SER A 29 10.70 -28.22 3.40
N LEU A 30 10.04 -27.21 3.98
CA LEU A 30 10.34 -25.81 3.75
C LEU A 30 11.65 -25.43 4.45
N GLN A 31 11.88 -25.94 5.66
CA GLN A 31 13.16 -25.78 6.35
C GLN A 31 14.32 -26.38 5.55
N MET A 32 14.13 -27.59 5.01
CA MET A 32 15.11 -28.25 4.14
C MET A 32 15.36 -27.43 2.86
N PHE A 33 14.31 -26.89 2.24
CA PHE A 33 14.45 -26.01 1.09
C PHE A 33 15.23 -24.72 1.42
N LEU A 34 14.93 -24.05 2.54
CA LEU A 34 15.66 -22.85 2.97
C LEU A 34 17.13 -23.14 3.26
N ASN A 35 17.41 -24.26 3.92
CA ASN A 35 18.78 -24.71 4.16
C ASN A 35 19.53 -24.99 2.84
N LEU A 36 18.87 -25.58 1.85
CA LEU A 36 19.41 -25.78 0.50
C LEU A 36 19.54 -24.48 -0.29
N LEU A 37 18.64 -23.52 -0.11
CA LEU A 37 18.68 -22.24 -0.80
C LEU A 37 19.84 -21.37 -0.30
N PHE A 38 20.09 -21.37 1.02
CA PHE A 38 21.15 -20.59 1.64
C PHE A 38 22.49 -21.35 1.72
N GLY A 39 22.47 -22.68 1.69
CA GLY A 39 23.65 -23.55 1.81
C GLY A 39 24.01 -24.34 0.55
N GLY A 40 23.17 -24.35 -0.49
CA GLY A 40 23.29 -25.25 -1.65
C GLY A 40 24.49 -25.00 -2.56
N GLU A 41 24.92 -23.75 -2.74
CA GLU A 41 26.19 -23.46 -3.42
C GLU A 41 27.41 -23.91 -2.61
N ARG A 42 27.28 -24.00 -1.28
CA ARG A 42 28.40 -24.12 -0.33
C ARG A 42 28.67 -25.55 0.15
N LEU A 43 27.85 -26.51 -0.30
CA LEU A 43 28.10 -27.95 -0.21
C LEU A 43 29.10 -28.45 -1.27
N LEU A 44 29.53 -27.57 -2.19
CA LEU A 44 30.48 -27.87 -3.26
C LEU A 44 31.92 -27.44 -2.93
N ASP A 45 32.13 -26.55 -1.95
CA ASP A 45 33.44 -26.01 -1.58
C ASP A 45 33.87 -26.48 -0.17
N ASP A 46 34.99 -27.20 -0.14
CA ASP A 46 35.53 -27.97 0.99
C ASP A 46 36.26 -27.07 2.03
N GLU A 47 35.53 -26.15 2.68
CA GLU A 47 36.08 -25.27 3.72
C GLU A 47 35.24 -25.20 5.01
N THR A 48 35.95 -25.02 6.13
CA THR A 48 35.53 -25.10 7.54
C THR A 48 34.05 -24.82 7.83
N ILE A 49 33.41 -25.84 8.40
CA ILE A 49 31.96 -26.08 8.44
C ILE A 49 31.22 -25.29 9.55
N GLU A 50 31.82 -25.06 10.72
CA GLU A 50 31.07 -24.59 11.91
C GLU A 50 30.63 -23.11 11.88
N GLU A 51 31.51 -22.15 11.50
CA GLU A 51 31.14 -20.72 11.50
C GLU A 51 30.15 -20.38 10.38
N LYS A 52 30.26 -21.07 9.23
CA LYS A 52 29.37 -20.89 8.08
C LYS A 52 28.01 -21.58 8.29
N GLU A 53 27.96 -22.70 9.00
CA GLU A 53 26.70 -23.35 9.43
C GLU A 53 25.87 -22.41 10.32
N ASN A 54 26.51 -21.67 11.23
CA ASN A 54 25.81 -20.71 12.09
C ASN A 54 25.21 -19.54 11.29
N GLU A 55 25.90 -19.07 10.24
CA GLU A 55 25.38 -18.02 9.35
C GLU A 55 24.17 -18.50 8.54
N VAL A 56 24.26 -19.67 7.92
CA VAL A 56 23.17 -20.30 7.16
C VAL A 56 21.97 -20.56 8.08
N ARG A 57 22.24 -21.07 9.28
CA ARG A 57 21.22 -21.33 10.30
C ARG A 57 20.55 -20.04 10.78
N SER A 58 21.30 -18.96 10.99
CA SER A 58 20.74 -17.64 11.34
C SER A 58 19.81 -17.11 10.26
N LYS A 59 20.22 -17.18 8.98
CA LYS A 59 19.38 -16.75 7.85
C LYS A 59 18.11 -17.59 7.71
N ALA A 60 18.22 -18.91 7.83
CA ALA A 60 17.07 -19.80 7.80
C ALA A 60 16.10 -19.53 8.97
N LEU A 61 16.63 -19.28 10.17
CA LEU A 61 15.84 -18.88 11.35
C LEU A 61 15.16 -17.53 11.16
N SER A 62 15.83 -16.54 10.55
CA SER A 62 15.23 -15.24 10.25
C SER A 62 14.05 -15.37 9.28
N VAL A 63 14.17 -16.17 8.23
CA VAL A 63 13.07 -16.41 7.28
C VAL A 63 11.94 -17.20 7.93
N ALA A 64 12.26 -18.20 8.73
CA ALA A 64 11.28 -18.94 9.52
C ALA A 64 10.51 -18.02 10.48
N GLN A 65 11.21 -17.10 11.16
CA GLN A 65 10.59 -16.10 12.01
C GLN A 65 9.68 -15.15 11.22
N ASP A 66 10.07 -14.70 10.02
CA ASP A 66 9.21 -13.89 9.16
C ASP A 66 7.93 -14.64 8.72
N ILE A 67 8.04 -15.95 8.47
CA ILE A 67 6.88 -16.80 8.15
C ILE A 67 5.97 -16.93 9.37
N VAL A 68 6.51 -17.29 10.54
CA VAL A 68 5.74 -17.42 11.78
C VAL A 68 5.13 -16.09 12.20
N TYR A 69 5.86 -14.99 12.00
CA TYR A 69 5.37 -13.63 12.17
C TYR A 69 4.21 -13.34 11.23
N GLY A 70 4.35 -13.63 9.94
CA GLY A 70 3.29 -13.45 8.95
C GLY A 70 2.02 -14.23 9.29
N VAL A 71 2.17 -15.49 9.71
CA VAL A 71 1.06 -16.37 10.11
C VAL A 71 0.41 -15.93 11.44
N SER A 72 1.21 -15.59 12.45
CA SER A 72 0.69 -15.15 13.75
C SER A 72 0.02 -13.77 13.66
N ASN A 73 0.56 -12.90 12.82
CA ASN A 73 -0.07 -11.64 12.46
C ASN A 73 -1.37 -11.89 11.70
N ALA A 74 -1.47 -12.92 10.83
CA ALA A 74 -2.72 -13.25 10.16
C ALA A 74 -3.85 -13.61 11.13
N GLU A 75 -3.58 -14.38 12.20
CA GLU A 75 -4.60 -14.68 13.23
C GLU A 75 -4.96 -13.43 14.04
N SER A 76 -3.98 -12.59 14.41
CA SER A 76 -4.24 -11.30 15.05
C SER A 76 -5.03 -10.34 14.17
N VAL A 77 -4.82 -10.38 12.86
CA VAL A 77 -5.54 -9.60 11.86
C VAL A 77 -6.97 -10.13 11.68
N LEU A 78 -7.21 -11.44 11.82
CA LEU A 78 -8.58 -11.97 11.86
C LEU A 78 -9.37 -11.50 13.08
N ASN A 79 -8.72 -11.25 14.22
CA ASN A 79 -9.40 -10.70 15.40
C ASN A 79 -9.95 -9.28 15.19
N THR A 80 -9.47 -8.56 14.16
CA THR A 80 -9.98 -7.24 13.80
C THR A 80 -11.04 -7.28 12.69
N LEU A 81 -11.48 -8.47 12.30
CA LEU A 81 -12.58 -8.66 11.36
C LEU A 81 -13.91 -8.23 12.02
N ASP A 82 -14.59 -7.28 11.41
CA ASP A 82 -16.01 -7.07 11.66
C ASP A 82 -16.82 -8.04 10.78
N GLU A 83 -17.37 -9.08 11.40
CA GLU A 83 -18.16 -10.12 10.71
C GLU A 83 -19.35 -9.54 9.91
N LYS A 84 -19.92 -8.41 10.35
CA LYS A 84 -21.07 -7.80 9.68
C LYS A 84 -20.67 -7.16 8.35
N SER A 85 -19.53 -6.50 8.31
CA SER A 85 -19.02 -5.81 7.11
C SER A 85 -18.04 -6.66 6.30
N GLY A 86 -17.57 -7.80 6.83
CA GLY A 86 -16.51 -8.59 6.19
C GLY A 86 -15.18 -7.84 6.07
N THR A 87 -15.00 -6.79 6.88
CA THR A 87 -13.85 -5.87 6.78
C THR A 87 -12.89 -6.12 7.92
N VAL A 88 -11.63 -6.30 7.56
CA VAL A 88 -10.51 -6.37 8.50
C VAL A 88 -9.94 -4.97 8.67
N ILE A 89 -9.77 -4.55 9.92
CA ILE A 89 -9.12 -3.28 10.26
C ILE A 89 -7.65 -3.58 10.57
N PRO A 90 -6.68 -3.09 9.78
CA PRO A 90 -5.28 -3.38 10.06
C PRO A 90 -4.89 -2.92 11.48
N PRO A 91 -4.33 -3.81 12.33
CA PRO A 91 -4.12 -3.54 13.76
C PRO A 91 -3.09 -2.43 14.04
N ASN A 92 -2.30 -2.08 13.02
CA ASN A 92 -1.30 -1.03 13.10
C ASN A 92 -1.87 0.39 12.91
N LEU A 93 -3.14 0.50 12.49
CA LEU A 93 -3.82 1.78 12.36
C LEU A 93 -4.33 2.26 13.72
N VAL A 94 -4.16 3.55 13.96
CA VAL A 94 -4.51 4.22 15.22
C VAL A 94 -5.75 5.08 14.98
N GLN A 95 -6.73 4.98 15.89
CA GLN A 95 -7.95 5.78 15.83
C GLN A 95 -7.64 7.28 15.98
N GLY A 96 -8.39 8.13 15.27
CA GLY A 96 -8.22 9.59 15.28
C GLY A 96 -7.12 10.10 14.34
N ASN A 97 -6.24 9.23 13.85
CA ASN A 97 -5.23 9.59 12.87
C ASN A 97 -5.78 9.49 11.44
N PHE A 98 -5.38 10.46 10.61
CA PHE A 98 -5.76 10.50 9.20
C PHE A 98 -5.26 9.27 8.43
N VAL A 99 -6.17 8.64 7.68
CA VAL A 99 -5.89 7.48 6.82
C VAL A 99 -6.30 7.78 5.37
N HIS A 100 -5.49 7.34 4.42
CA HIS A 100 -5.88 7.28 3.02
C HIS A 100 -5.58 5.90 2.45
N PHE A 101 -6.27 5.52 1.38
CA PHE A 101 -6.17 4.20 0.79
C PHE A 101 -5.60 4.28 -0.61
N SER A 102 -4.88 3.25 -1.02
CA SER A 102 -4.59 2.97 -2.42
C SER A 102 -5.13 1.60 -2.78
N ALA A 103 -5.77 1.46 -3.93
CA ALA A 103 -6.21 0.18 -4.45
C ALA A 103 -5.69 -0.05 -5.86
N ASP A 104 -5.26 -1.28 -6.13
CA ASP A 104 -4.73 -1.68 -7.43
C ASP A 104 -5.05 -3.15 -7.71
N ASN A 105 -5.08 -3.53 -8.99
CA ASN A 105 -5.24 -4.91 -9.39
C ASN A 105 -3.91 -5.66 -9.26
N ILE A 106 -3.96 -6.86 -8.69
CA ILE A 106 -2.91 -7.86 -8.81
C ILE A 106 -3.22 -8.70 -10.04
N HIS A 107 -2.30 -8.66 -10.99
CA HIS A 107 -2.30 -9.51 -12.19
C HIS A 107 -1.08 -10.40 -12.17
N ILE A 108 -1.26 -11.68 -11.85
CA ILE A 108 -0.19 -12.67 -12.03
C ILE A 108 -0.51 -13.42 -13.32
N LEU A 109 0.26 -13.10 -14.35
CA LEU A 109 0.13 -13.63 -15.71
C LEU A 109 1.08 -14.81 -15.96
N ASP A 110 1.96 -15.08 -15.00
CA ASP A 110 3.15 -15.90 -15.19
C ASP A 110 2.81 -17.35 -14.85
N GLU A 111 2.65 -18.17 -15.89
CA GLU A 111 2.95 -19.62 -15.97
C GLU A 111 1.99 -20.40 -16.89
N THR A 112 0.91 -19.79 -17.38
CA THR A 112 0.02 -20.46 -18.33
C THR A 112 0.53 -20.27 -19.75
N LEU A 113 0.97 -21.36 -20.40
CA LEU A 113 1.47 -21.36 -21.80
C LEU A 113 0.45 -20.80 -22.81
N ASP A 114 -0.85 -20.83 -22.48
CA ASP A 114 -1.94 -20.31 -23.32
C ASP A 114 -2.50 -18.96 -22.86
N GLY A 115 -1.93 -18.37 -21.80
CA GLY A 115 -2.37 -17.10 -21.22
C GLY A 115 -3.76 -17.13 -20.56
N LYS A 116 -4.31 -18.31 -20.23
CA LYS A 116 -5.64 -18.45 -19.60
C LYS A 116 -5.52 -18.79 -18.11
N ASN A 117 -6.61 -18.63 -17.36
CA ASN A 117 -6.64 -18.91 -15.91
C ASN A 117 -5.57 -18.14 -15.11
N THR A 118 -5.30 -16.90 -15.53
CA THR A 118 -4.41 -15.99 -14.82
C THR A 118 -5.04 -15.54 -13.50
N PHE A 119 -4.21 -15.29 -12.48
CA PHE A 119 -4.71 -14.86 -11.18
C PHE A 119 -5.03 -13.36 -11.22
N HIS A 120 -6.28 -13.05 -10.88
CA HIS A 120 -6.84 -11.72 -10.89
C HIS A 120 -7.40 -11.38 -9.50
N ALA A 121 -6.77 -10.43 -8.84
CA ALA A 121 -7.21 -9.98 -7.53
C ALA A 121 -7.08 -8.46 -7.39
N THR A 122 -7.62 -7.90 -6.31
CA THR A 122 -7.48 -6.48 -5.99
C THR A 122 -6.86 -6.35 -4.60
N GLN A 123 -5.81 -5.53 -4.49
CA GLN A 123 -5.15 -5.23 -3.23
C GLN A 123 -5.47 -3.82 -2.77
N ILE A 124 -5.61 -3.66 -1.45
CA ILE A 124 -5.81 -2.36 -0.82
C ILE A 124 -4.73 -2.15 0.24
N ALA A 125 -4.09 -0.98 0.21
CA ALA A 125 -3.18 -0.53 1.25
C ALA A 125 -3.74 0.73 1.92
N ALA A 126 -3.80 0.73 3.25
CA ALA A 126 -4.13 1.88 4.07
C ALA A 126 -2.85 2.56 4.55
N TRP A 127 -2.76 3.87 4.38
CA TRP A 127 -1.59 4.67 4.68
C TRP A 127 -1.93 5.66 5.78
N GLN A 128 -1.18 5.61 6.88
CA GLN A 128 -1.40 6.49 8.03
C GLN A 128 -0.08 7.01 8.58
N ARG A 129 0.04 8.33 8.70
CA ARG A 129 1.21 8.99 9.31
C ARG A 129 1.02 9.11 10.83
N GLY A 130 2.11 8.99 11.59
CA GLY A 130 2.13 9.25 13.03
C GLY A 130 3.02 8.27 13.80
N ALA A 131 3.04 8.37 15.13
CA ALA A 131 3.84 7.50 15.98
C ALA A 131 3.50 6.00 15.75
N GLU A 132 4.53 5.16 15.90
CA GLU A 132 4.37 3.71 15.86
C GLU A 132 3.43 3.25 16.97
N ASN A 133 2.50 2.36 16.64
CA ASN A 133 1.76 1.64 17.66
C ASN A 133 2.72 0.57 18.21
N SER A 134 3.43 0.88 19.29
CA SER A 134 4.44 0.01 19.91
C SER A 134 3.89 -1.33 20.42
N SER A 135 2.56 -1.46 20.44
CA SER A 135 1.81 -2.57 21.03
C SER A 135 1.27 -3.59 20.00
N LEU A 136 1.65 -3.48 18.71
CA LEU A 136 1.26 -4.44 17.67
C LEU A 136 1.63 -5.90 17.99
N LEU A 137 2.65 -6.09 18.81
CA LEU A 137 3.24 -7.40 19.14
C LEU A 137 2.96 -7.82 20.59
N ASP A 138 2.37 -6.94 21.40
CA ASP A 138 2.10 -7.22 22.81
C ASP A 138 0.94 -8.23 22.89
N GLY A 139 1.29 -9.50 23.18
CA GLY A 139 0.31 -10.57 23.39
C GLY A 139 -0.02 -11.43 22.16
N VAL A 140 0.72 -11.29 21.04
CA VAL A 140 0.62 -12.23 19.92
C VAL A 140 1.34 -13.52 20.29
N ASN A 141 0.58 -14.54 20.67
CA ASN A 141 1.14 -15.87 20.93
C ASN A 141 1.26 -16.64 19.61
N PRO A 142 2.41 -17.28 19.33
CA PRO A 142 2.55 -18.15 18.17
C PRO A 142 1.47 -19.24 18.19
N SER A 143 0.69 -19.29 17.12
CA SER A 143 -0.36 -20.30 16.98
C SER A 143 0.26 -21.65 16.62
N LYS A 144 -0.07 -22.69 17.38
CA LYS A 144 0.29 -24.08 17.04
C LYS A 144 -0.59 -24.67 15.95
N LYS A 145 -1.63 -23.93 15.49
CA LYS A 145 -2.52 -24.40 14.44
C LYS A 145 -1.83 -24.28 13.08
N ARG A 146 -1.86 -25.38 12.34
CA ARG A 146 -1.31 -25.47 10.97
C ARG A 146 -2.28 -24.98 9.89
N SER A 147 -3.49 -24.59 10.27
CA SER A 147 -4.53 -24.10 9.35
C SER A 147 -5.23 -22.87 9.93
N LEU A 148 -5.45 -21.88 9.08
CA LEU A 148 -6.20 -20.66 9.40
C LEU A 148 -7.59 -20.77 8.77
N ASN A 149 -8.63 -20.73 9.60
CA ASN A 149 -10.01 -20.69 9.09
C ASN A 149 -10.35 -19.24 8.75
N ILE A 150 -10.44 -18.95 7.45
CA ILE A 150 -10.84 -17.63 6.96
C ILE A 150 -12.37 -17.58 6.91
N PRO A 151 -13.02 -16.62 7.59
CA PRO A 151 -14.48 -16.49 7.53
C PRO A 151 -14.95 -16.12 6.12
N GLU A 152 -16.03 -16.76 5.64
CA GLU A 152 -16.61 -16.50 4.31
C GLU A 152 -17.02 -15.03 4.10
N SER A 153 -17.34 -14.32 5.18
CA SER A 153 -17.66 -12.89 5.13
C SER A 153 -16.50 -12.04 4.61
N MET A 154 -15.25 -12.48 4.79
CA MET A 154 -14.07 -11.77 4.28
C MET A 154 -14.00 -11.79 2.75
N ASP A 155 -14.34 -12.93 2.15
CA ASP A 155 -14.26 -13.15 0.70
C ASP A 155 -15.54 -12.76 -0.04
N LYS A 156 -16.58 -12.38 0.70
CA LYS A 156 -17.86 -11.98 0.14
C LYS A 156 -17.73 -10.71 -0.71
N ILE A 157 -17.99 -10.86 -2.00
CA ILE A 157 -18.14 -9.74 -2.92
C ILE A 157 -19.58 -9.26 -2.83
N GLU A 158 -19.73 -7.96 -2.60
CA GLU A 158 -21.03 -7.32 -2.50
C GLU A 158 -21.54 -6.90 -3.88
N THR A 159 -22.75 -7.30 -4.21
CA THR A 159 -23.36 -6.99 -5.50
C THR A 159 -23.97 -5.61 -5.51
N ILE A 160 -23.87 -4.92 -6.65
CA ILE A 160 -24.51 -3.63 -6.84
C ILE A 160 -25.23 -3.53 -8.19
N VAL A 161 -26.48 -3.09 -8.13
CA VAL A 161 -27.24 -2.65 -9.31
C VAL A 161 -27.14 -1.14 -9.43
N ALA A 162 -25.99 -0.65 -9.90
CA ALA A 162 -25.78 0.77 -10.17
C ALA A 162 -26.20 1.09 -11.60
N ARG A 163 -27.18 1.98 -11.78
CA ARG A 163 -27.42 2.57 -13.11
C ARG A 163 -26.28 3.53 -13.42
N LYS A 164 -25.75 3.46 -14.64
CA LYS A 164 -24.78 4.45 -15.11
C LYS A 164 -25.46 5.81 -15.16
N ILE A 165 -24.99 6.73 -14.31
CA ILE A 165 -25.46 8.11 -14.29
C ILE A 165 -24.38 8.96 -14.95
N ASN A 166 -24.78 9.80 -15.90
CA ASN A 166 -23.86 10.77 -16.49
C ASN A 166 -23.37 11.78 -15.44
N PRO A 167 -22.19 12.37 -15.61
CA PRO A 167 -21.77 13.52 -14.83
C PRO A 167 -22.89 14.57 -14.79
N VAL A 168 -23.39 14.89 -13.61
CA VAL A 168 -24.30 16.04 -13.44
C VAL A 168 -23.62 17.02 -12.50
N PHE A 169 -23.32 18.20 -13.02
CA PHE A 169 -22.92 19.33 -12.19
C PHE A 169 -24.11 19.71 -11.30
N ILE A 170 -24.01 19.45 -10.00
CA ILE A 170 -25.07 19.75 -9.03
C ILE A 170 -25.27 21.27 -8.92
N LYS A 171 -24.20 22.05 -9.14
CA LYS A 171 -24.19 23.51 -9.17
C LYS A 171 -23.18 23.98 -10.22
N ALA A 172 -23.31 25.23 -10.65
CA ALA A 172 -22.29 25.87 -11.49
C ALA A 172 -20.90 25.74 -10.83
N VAL A 173 -19.89 25.40 -11.63
CA VAL A 173 -18.51 25.34 -11.17
C VAL A 173 -18.10 26.75 -10.75
N MET A 174 -18.06 27.01 -9.44
CA MET A 174 -17.60 28.30 -8.95
C MET A 174 -16.10 28.37 -9.16
N THR A 175 -15.56 29.25 -9.99
CA THR A 175 -14.09 29.39 -10.10
C THR A 175 -13.46 29.91 -8.81
N THR A 176 -14.25 30.39 -7.86
CA THR A 176 -13.79 30.93 -6.58
C THR A 176 -13.11 29.89 -5.66
N TRP A 177 -13.33 28.59 -5.82
CA TRP A 177 -12.51 27.58 -5.11
C TRP A 177 -11.12 27.39 -5.76
N TYR A 178 -11.02 27.70 -7.05
CA TYR A 178 -9.77 27.75 -7.82
C TYR A 178 -9.03 29.07 -7.59
N ASP A 179 -9.77 30.16 -7.37
CA ASP A 179 -9.28 31.39 -6.73
C ASP A 179 -9.02 31.09 -5.26
N GLN A 180 -8.00 30.28 -5.02
CA GLN A 180 -7.64 29.74 -3.72
C GLN A 180 -7.76 30.83 -2.66
N ALA A 181 -8.64 30.61 -1.68
CA ALA A 181 -8.84 31.48 -0.54
C ALA A 181 -7.49 31.95 -0.02
N LYS A 182 -7.38 33.24 0.32
CA LYS A 182 -6.15 33.90 0.77
C LYS A 182 -5.41 33.12 1.88
N ASP A 183 -6.12 32.26 2.61
CA ASP A 183 -5.62 31.43 3.71
C ASP A 183 -4.88 30.14 3.27
N LYS A 184 -5.04 29.66 2.02
CA LYS A 184 -4.30 28.48 1.49
C LYS A 184 -2.96 28.84 0.83
N LYS A 185 -2.52 30.09 0.96
CA LYS A 185 -1.28 30.59 0.33
C LYS A 185 -0.05 29.90 0.90
N GLU A 186 -0.01 29.63 2.20
CA GLU A 186 1.17 29.10 2.89
C GLU A 186 1.52 27.67 2.48
N CYS A 187 0.58 26.71 2.53
CA CYS A 187 0.87 25.33 2.14
C CYS A 187 1.28 25.21 0.66
N LYS A 188 0.66 26.01 -0.22
CA LYS A 188 1.03 26.05 -1.64
C LYS A 188 2.39 26.72 -1.85
N GLN A 189 2.67 27.80 -1.14
CA GLN A 189 3.97 28.46 -1.19
C GLN A 189 5.07 27.54 -0.67
N ALA A 190 4.81 26.82 0.42
CA ALA A 190 5.71 25.82 0.95
C ALA A 190 5.96 24.69 -0.06
N ALA A 191 4.91 24.08 -0.63
CA ALA A 191 5.06 23.06 -1.66
C ALA A 191 5.86 23.57 -2.88
N LYS A 192 5.52 24.76 -3.40
CA LYS A 192 6.27 25.39 -4.51
C LYS A 192 7.71 25.70 -4.14
N ALA A 193 7.97 26.16 -2.93
CA ALA A 193 9.32 26.45 -2.45
C ALA A 193 10.12 25.16 -2.34
N THR A 194 9.53 24.08 -1.85
CA THR A 194 10.14 22.75 -1.79
C THR A 194 10.45 22.21 -3.19
N ASP A 195 9.50 22.30 -4.13
CA ASP A 195 9.71 21.90 -5.52
C ASP A 195 10.84 22.71 -6.18
N LEU A 196 10.85 24.03 -5.95
CA LEU A 196 11.88 24.93 -6.48
C LEU A 196 13.25 24.63 -5.89
N ALA A 197 13.32 24.45 -4.56
CA ALA A 197 14.56 24.11 -3.86
C ALA A 197 15.13 22.79 -4.38
N PHE A 198 14.30 21.75 -4.56
CA PHE A 198 14.74 20.50 -5.16
C PHE A 198 15.32 20.69 -6.55
N ASN A 199 14.63 21.43 -7.42
CA ASN A 199 15.08 21.65 -8.79
C ASN A 199 16.40 22.43 -8.83
N MET A 200 16.54 23.47 -8.01
CA MET A 200 17.76 24.27 -7.89
C MET A 200 18.94 23.43 -7.38
N LEU A 201 18.77 22.77 -6.22
CA LEU A 201 19.81 21.93 -5.61
C LEU A 201 20.25 20.79 -6.55
N ARG A 202 19.32 20.23 -7.33
CA ARG A 202 19.64 19.19 -8.31
C ARG A 202 20.36 19.76 -9.53
N SER A 203 19.95 20.94 -10.01
CA SER A 203 20.60 21.61 -11.15
C SER A 203 22.04 22.02 -10.85
N GLU A 204 22.31 22.40 -9.60
CA GLU A 204 23.66 22.73 -9.11
C GLU A 204 24.48 21.50 -8.72
N GLY A 205 23.89 20.29 -8.80
CA GLY A 205 24.55 19.04 -8.44
C GLY A 205 24.77 18.84 -6.93
N VAL A 206 24.18 19.70 -6.08
CA VAL A 206 24.25 19.62 -4.61
C VAL A 206 23.58 18.36 -4.09
N ILE A 207 22.45 17.98 -4.70
CA ILE A 207 21.77 16.71 -4.41
C ILE A 207 21.72 15.83 -5.65
N ARG A 208 21.86 14.51 -5.44
CA ARG A 208 21.69 13.48 -6.48
C ARG A 208 20.42 12.64 -6.29
N SER A 209 19.77 12.79 -5.14
CA SER A 209 18.59 12.03 -4.73
C SER A 209 17.39 12.28 -5.64
N GLY A 210 16.52 11.27 -5.75
CA GLY A 210 15.20 11.43 -6.36
C GLY A 210 14.29 12.37 -5.56
N TRP A 211 13.20 12.82 -6.17
CA TRP A 211 12.19 13.66 -5.51
C TRP A 211 11.66 13.04 -4.21
N THR A 212 11.39 11.74 -4.22
CA THR A 212 10.88 11.00 -3.06
C THR A 212 11.86 11.02 -1.90
N GLU A 213 13.13 10.70 -2.16
CA GLU A 213 14.18 10.67 -1.14
C GLU A 213 14.47 12.08 -0.58
N PHE A 214 14.40 13.11 -1.43
CA PHE A 214 14.46 14.50 -1.00
C PHE A 214 13.32 14.88 -0.04
N ASN A 215 12.07 14.49 -0.35
CA ASN A 215 10.96 14.75 0.57
C ASN A 215 11.04 13.93 1.85
N GLN A 216 11.60 12.71 1.78
CA GLN A 216 11.86 11.89 2.96
C GLN A 216 12.90 12.53 3.89
N SER A 217 13.90 13.22 3.36
CA SER A 217 14.88 13.95 4.18
C SER A 217 14.30 15.20 4.83
N LEU A 218 13.41 15.92 4.13
CA LEU A 218 12.72 17.10 4.67
C LEU A 218 11.66 16.78 5.72
N SER A 219 11.08 15.58 5.68
CA SER A 219 10.10 15.13 6.67
C SER A 219 10.74 14.68 7.99
N ARG A 220 12.07 14.81 8.12
CA ARG A 220 12.84 14.63 9.36
C ARG A 220 12.74 15.92 10.19
N GLY A 221 12.00 15.89 11.29
CA GLY A 221 12.00 16.99 12.26
C GLY A 221 13.11 16.82 13.30
N GLU A 222 13.72 17.93 13.73
CA GLU A 222 14.55 17.98 14.94
C GLU A 222 13.66 18.36 16.13
N VAL A 223 13.59 17.50 17.15
CA VAL A 223 13.00 17.83 18.45
C VAL A 223 14.05 17.49 19.52
N GLY A 224 14.90 18.46 19.86
CA GLY A 224 16.07 18.26 20.73
C GLY A 224 17.14 17.36 20.09
N ASP A 225 17.89 16.60 20.90
CA ASP A 225 18.95 15.66 20.44
C ASP A 225 18.40 14.34 19.86
N LYS A 226 17.09 14.22 19.65
CA LYS A 226 16.47 12.99 19.11
C LYS A 226 15.72 13.30 17.81
N PHE A 227 16.10 12.60 16.76
CA PHE A 227 15.36 12.54 15.51
C PHE A 227 14.02 11.81 15.76
N VAL A 228 12.91 12.54 15.75
CA VAL A 228 11.57 11.95 15.89
C VAL A 228 10.91 11.89 14.52
N HIS A 229 10.85 10.70 13.94
CA HIS A 229 10.14 10.47 12.69
C HIS A 229 8.67 10.14 12.98
N GLU A 230 7.74 10.90 12.41
CA GLU A 230 6.40 10.35 12.15
C GLU A 230 6.50 9.45 10.92
N VAL A 231 6.71 8.16 11.15
CA VAL A 231 6.81 7.16 10.08
C VAL A 231 5.42 6.90 9.50
N THR A 232 5.33 6.75 8.18
CA THR A 232 4.10 6.30 7.54
C THR A 232 3.95 4.80 7.75
N LYS A 233 2.85 4.41 8.37
CA LYS A 233 2.44 3.02 8.55
C LYS A 233 1.61 2.57 7.36
N VAL A 234 1.85 1.34 6.92
CA VAL A 234 1.08 0.68 5.87
C VAL A 234 0.25 -0.42 6.51
N GLY A 235 -1.06 -0.27 6.53
CA GLY A 235 -2.02 -1.31 6.90
C GLY A 235 -2.45 -2.05 5.65
N TYR A 236 -1.94 -3.25 5.44
CA TYR A 236 -2.38 -4.10 4.34
C TYR A 236 -3.76 -4.67 4.66
N MET A 237 -4.73 -4.42 3.78
CA MET A 237 -6.03 -5.06 3.88
C MET A 237 -6.00 -6.41 3.15
N PRO A 238 -6.90 -7.36 3.48
CA PRO A 238 -6.99 -8.63 2.78
C PRO A 238 -7.21 -8.45 1.28
N ILE A 239 -6.54 -9.31 0.50
CA ILE A 239 -6.70 -9.39 -0.95
C ILE A 239 -8.14 -9.79 -1.26
N ILE A 240 -8.79 -9.05 -2.17
CA ILE A 240 -10.08 -9.45 -2.73
C ILE A 240 -9.78 -10.31 -3.95
N GLN A 241 -10.20 -11.58 -3.95
CA GLN A 241 -9.97 -12.53 -5.05
C GLN A 241 -10.90 -12.28 -6.25
N ALA A 242 -10.96 -11.03 -6.70
CA ALA A 242 -11.59 -10.62 -7.94
C ALA A 242 -10.88 -9.38 -8.50
N PRO A 243 -10.77 -9.26 -9.83
CA PRO A 243 -10.26 -8.03 -10.45
C PRO A 243 -11.27 -6.89 -10.29
N ALA A 244 -10.79 -5.66 -10.30
CA ALA A 244 -11.61 -4.44 -10.36
C ALA A 244 -11.69 -3.85 -11.80
N HIS A 245 -11.72 -4.68 -12.85
CA HIS A 245 -11.82 -4.21 -14.25
C HIS A 245 -13.27 -3.96 -14.72
N GLU A 246 -13.50 -3.64 -16.00
CA GLU A 246 -14.78 -3.16 -16.56
C GLU A 246 -16.05 -3.96 -16.23
N MET A 247 -15.96 -5.28 -16.00
CA MET A 247 -17.09 -6.13 -15.62
C MET A 247 -17.27 -6.31 -14.10
N ALA A 248 -16.48 -5.62 -13.27
CA ALA A 248 -16.35 -5.88 -11.85
C ALA A 248 -16.71 -4.65 -10.97
N MET A 249 -17.87 -4.05 -11.25
CA MET A 249 -18.42 -2.99 -10.39
C MET A 249 -18.65 -3.47 -8.96
N ASP A 250 -19.00 -4.74 -8.78
CA ASP A 250 -19.17 -5.37 -7.48
C ASP A 250 -17.85 -5.40 -6.68
N THR A 251 -16.72 -5.72 -7.33
CA THR A 251 -15.40 -5.67 -6.70
C THR A 251 -15.06 -4.26 -6.27
N LEU A 252 -15.21 -3.27 -7.16
CA LEU A 252 -14.91 -1.87 -6.85
C LEU A 252 -15.84 -1.31 -5.76
N TYR A 253 -17.11 -1.71 -5.77
CA TYR A 253 -18.07 -1.40 -4.72
C TYR A 253 -17.67 -1.99 -3.37
N THR A 254 -17.22 -3.23 -3.36
CA THR A 254 -16.70 -3.92 -2.17
C THR A 254 -15.45 -3.21 -1.65
N VAL A 255 -14.50 -2.84 -2.52
CA VAL A 255 -13.30 -2.04 -2.16
C VAL A 255 -13.72 -0.76 -1.44
N VAL A 256 -14.65 0.01 -2.01
CA VAL A 256 -15.10 1.27 -1.40
C VAL A 256 -15.74 1.03 -0.04
N LYS A 257 -16.60 0.02 0.10
CA LYS A 257 -17.25 -0.26 1.39
C LYS A 257 -16.26 -0.65 2.47
N LYS A 258 -15.28 -1.51 2.15
CA LYS A 258 -14.23 -1.89 3.09
C LYS A 258 -13.42 -0.66 3.52
N CYS A 259 -13.00 0.19 2.58
CA CYS A 259 -12.27 1.44 2.89
C CYS A 259 -13.11 2.40 3.74
N MET A 260 -14.39 2.59 3.41
CA MET A 260 -15.29 3.48 4.15
C MET A 260 -15.57 2.96 5.56
N HIS A 261 -15.68 1.65 5.74
CA HIS A 261 -15.82 1.03 7.05
C HIS A 261 -14.57 1.30 7.91
N VAL A 262 -13.37 1.03 7.38
CA VAL A 262 -12.12 1.32 8.11
C VAL A 262 -12.01 2.81 8.45
N ALA A 263 -12.29 3.72 7.50
CA ALA A 263 -12.27 5.15 7.76
C ALA A 263 -13.25 5.55 8.88
N THR A 264 -14.46 5.01 8.86
CA THR A 264 -15.50 5.28 9.87
C THR A 264 -15.07 4.81 11.25
N VAL A 265 -14.53 3.59 11.36
CA VAL A 265 -14.04 3.05 12.65
C VAL A 265 -12.88 3.87 13.20
N LEU A 266 -12.00 4.39 12.33
CA LEU A 266 -10.91 5.28 12.72
C LEU A 266 -11.37 6.72 13.03
N GLY A 267 -12.67 7.02 12.93
CA GLY A 267 -13.24 8.34 13.23
C GLY A 267 -13.11 9.36 12.10
N GLN A 268 -12.80 8.91 10.88
CA GLN A 268 -12.63 9.77 9.72
C GLN A 268 -13.93 9.89 8.91
N GLN A 269 -14.42 11.12 8.72
CA GLN A 269 -15.67 11.40 8.01
C GLN A 269 -15.59 11.16 6.50
N TYR A 270 -14.46 11.49 5.88
CA TYR A 270 -14.24 11.38 4.44
C TYR A 270 -13.29 10.23 4.13
N THR A 271 -13.61 9.40 3.15
CA THR A 271 -12.74 8.29 2.73
C THR A 271 -11.99 8.68 1.47
N ILE A 272 -10.66 8.62 1.49
CA ILE A 272 -9.82 8.98 0.35
C ILE A 272 -9.23 7.73 -0.26
N ILE A 273 -9.49 7.49 -1.55
CA ILE A 273 -8.96 6.33 -2.27
C ILE A 273 -8.21 6.81 -3.51
N THR A 274 -6.94 6.45 -3.60
CA THR A 274 -6.07 6.65 -4.77
C THR A 274 -6.05 5.38 -5.61
N VAL A 275 -6.26 5.51 -6.91
CA VAL A 275 -6.27 4.39 -7.87
C VAL A 275 -5.60 4.79 -9.18
N ASP A 276 -5.34 3.83 -10.05
CA ASP A 276 -4.92 4.10 -11.43
C ASP A 276 -5.99 4.86 -12.24
N GLN A 277 -5.66 5.27 -13.46
CA GLN A 277 -6.58 6.02 -14.31
C GLN A 277 -7.84 5.23 -14.72
N ALA A 278 -7.71 3.92 -14.99
CA ALA A 278 -8.81 3.11 -15.46
C ALA A 278 -9.84 2.88 -14.35
N LEU A 279 -9.36 2.52 -13.17
CA LEU A 279 -10.13 2.40 -11.94
C LEU A 279 -10.75 3.73 -11.53
N TYR A 280 -10.02 4.85 -11.66
CA TYR A 280 -10.53 6.17 -11.34
C TYR A 280 -11.83 6.49 -12.09
N CYS A 281 -11.86 6.24 -13.41
CA CYS A 281 -13.05 6.49 -14.22
C CYS A 281 -14.26 5.70 -13.70
N LYS A 282 -14.08 4.42 -13.37
CA LYS A 282 -15.17 3.58 -12.84
C LYS A 282 -15.57 3.98 -11.42
N LEU A 283 -14.61 4.39 -10.61
CA LEU A 283 -14.85 4.82 -9.23
C LEU A 283 -15.61 6.15 -9.19
N VAL A 284 -15.40 7.03 -10.16
CA VAL A 284 -16.22 8.23 -10.36
C VAL A 284 -17.65 7.88 -10.81
N GLU A 285 -17.83 6.94 -11.73
CA GLU A 285 -19.16 6.44 -12.12
C GLU A 285 -19.91 5.88 -10.90
N LEU A 286 -19.24 5.06 -10.09
CA LEU A 286 -19.78 4.48 -8.86
C LEU A 286 -20.09 5.55 -7.81
N LYS A 287 -19.17 6.50 -7.61
CA LYS A 287 -19.37 7.65 -6.70
C LYS A 287 -20.61 8.44 -7.06
N TRP A 288 -20.91 8.62 -8.35
CA TRP A 288 -22.12 9.29 -8.78
C TRP A 288 -23.36 8.42 -8.69
N ALA A 289 -23.26 7.11 -8.89
CA ALA A 289 -24.41 6.22 -8.75
C ALA A 289 -24.97 6.19 -7.31
N ILE A 290 -24.12 6.35 -6.30
CA ILE A 290 -24.49 6.17 -4.88
C ILE A 290 -24.46 7.51 -4.12
N PRO A 291 -25.61 8.00 -3.61
CA PRO A 291 -25.67 9.29 -2.90
C PRO A 291 -24.68 9.45 -1.74
N GLU A 292 -24.52 8.42 -0.91
CA GLU A 292 -23.57 8.44 0.20
C GLU A 292 -22.13 8.69 -0.26
N TYR A 293 -21.73 8.10 -1.39
CA TYR A 293 -20.38 8.22 -1.91
C TYR A 293 -20.13 9.61 -2.48
N ARG A 294 -21.16 10.29 -3.02
CA ARG A 294 -21.04 11.67 -3.51
C ARG A 294 -20.54 12.61 -2.42
N GLU A 295 -20.94 12.39 -1.18
CA GLU A 295 -20.61 13.24 -0.04
C GLU A 295 -19.32 12.81 0.67
N LYS A 296 -19.12 11.50 0.88
CA LYS A 296 -18.04 11.00 1.75
C LYS A 296 -16.80 10.51 1.01
N LEU A 297 -16.91 10.03 -0.22
CA LEU A 297 -15.81 9.41 -0.95
C LEU A 297 -15.01 10.46 -1.75
N VAL A 298 -13.71 10.57 -1.52
CA VAL A 298 -12.80 11.39 -2.32
C VAL A 298 -11.93 10.45 -3.16
N VAL A 299 -12.04 10.58 -4.48
CA VAL A 299 -11.32 9.73 -5.42
C VAL A 299 -10.11 10.49 -5.96
N GLN A 300 -8.94 9.86 -5.93
CA GLN A 300 -7.68 10.43 -6.41
C GLN A 300 -7.07 9.55 -7.50
N ILE A 301 -6.44 10.19 -8.48
CA ILE A 301 -5.65 9.50 -9.51
C ILE A 301 -4.22 9.36 -8.98
N GLY A 302 -3.57 8.23 -9.23
CA GLY A 302 -2.15 8.05 -8.92
C GLY A 302 -1.27 9.11 -9.60
N GLY A 303 -0.21 9.57 -8.92
CA GLY A 303 0.63 10.69 -9.37
C GLY A 303 1.16 10.56 -10.81
N LEU A 304 1.62 9.37 -11.20
CA LEU A 304 2.06 9.09 -12.57
C LEU A 304 0.95 9.32 -13.60
N HIS A 305 -0.25 8.81 -13.32
CA HIS A 305 -1.40 8.97 -14.19
C HIS A 305 -1.90 10.41 -14.25
N ILE A 306 -1.76 11.19 -13.17
CA ILE A 306 -2.01 12.64 -13.20
C ILE A 306 -1.07 13.30 -14.22
N SER A 307 0.24 13.01 -14.13
CA SER A 307 1.22 13.55 -15.08
C SER A 307 0.91 13.14 -16.52
N MET A 308 0.56 11.88 -16.76
CA MET A 308 0.17 11.38 -18.09
C MET A 308 -1.09 12.08 -18.63
N CYS A 309 -2.14 12.22 -17.79
CA CYS A 309 -3.35 12.96 -18.16
C CYS A 309 -3.04 14.42 -18.49
N PHE A 310 -2.15 15.07 -17.74
CA PHE A 310 -1.76 16.45 -17.97
C PHE A 310 -0.97 16.61 -19.28
N LEU A 311 0.02 15.75 -19.53
CA LEU A 311 0.79 15.72 -20.79
C LEU A 311 -0.12 15.47 -21.99
N LYS A 312 -1.06 14.52 -21.87
CA LYS A 312 -2.07 14.27 -22.91
C LYS A 312 -2.91 15.53 -23.18
N THR A 313 -3.37 16.20 -22.12
CA THR A 313 -4.16 17.44 -22.25
C THR A 313 -3.38 18.54 -22.97
N ILE A 314 -2.10 18.71 -22.64
CA ILE A 314 -1.21 19.64 -23.35
C ILE A 314 -1.08 19.26 -24.83
N GLY A 315 -0.81 17.98 -25.13
CA GLY A 315 -0.71 17.48 -26.49
C GLY A 315 -2.00 17.71 -27.30
N ASP A 316 -3.15 17.43 -26.69
CA ASP A 316 -4.47 17.67 -27.30
C ASP A 316 -4.74 19.16 -27.52
N HIS A 317 -4.33 20.03 -26.59
CA HIS A 317 -4.43 21.48 -26.75
C HIS A 317 -3.49 22.03 -27.85
N MET A 318 -2.30 21.46 -27.97
CA MET A 318 -1.31 21.81 -29.01
C MET A 318 -1.65 21.20 -30.37
N LYS A 319 -2.58 20.24 -30.43
CA LYS A 319 -3.01 19.62 -31.69
C LYS A 319 -3.66 20.68 -32.58
N GLY A 320 -3.12 20.87 -33.78
CA GLY A 320 -3.58 21.89 -34.72
C GLY A 320 -3.03 23.31 -34.46
N SER A 321 -2.06 23.46 -33.54
CA SER A 321 -1.35 24.73 -33.32
C SER A 321 -0.32 25.09 -34.40
N GLY A 322 -0.04 24.18 -35.35
CA GLY A 322 1.04 24.33 -36.33
C GLY A 322 2.45 24.10 -35.76
N LEU A 323 2.59 23.79 -34.46
CA LEU A 323 3.90 23.51 -33.84
C LEU A 323 4.57 22.25 -34.40
N VAL A 324 3.79 21.23 -34.78
CA VAL A 324 4.31 20.04 -35.46
C VAL A 324 4.88 20.40 -36.83
N ASP A 325 4.19 21.25 -37.57
CA ASP A 325 4.62 21.71 -38.90
C ASP A 325 5.84 22.64 -38.82
N SER A 326 5.99 23.37 -37.71
CA SER A 326 7.13 24.25 -37.45
C SER A 326 8.41 23.50 -37.05
N TRP A 327 8.31 22.22 -36.67
CA TRP A 327 9.44 21.39 -36.24
C TRP A 327 9.98 20.47 -37.34
N ILE A 328 9.38 20.51 -38.54
CA ILE A 328 9.89 19.83 -39.72
C ILE A 328 10.83 20.81 -40.44
N GLU A 329 12.12 20.72 -40.15
CA GLU A 329 13.19 21.13 -41.08
C GLU A 329 13.45 20.02 -42.11
#